data_AF-A0A4Q6DY61-F1
#
_entry.id   AF-A0A4Q6DY61-F1
#
_cell.length_a   1.000
_cell.length_b   1.000
_cell.length_c   1.000
_cell.angle_alpha   90.00
_cell.angle_beta   90.00
_cell.angle_gamma   90.00
#
_symmetry.space_group_name_H-M   'P 1'
#
loop_
_entity.id
_entity.type
_entity.pdbx_description
1 polymer ?
#
loop_
_entity_poly.entity_id
_entity_poly.type
_entity_poly.pdbx_seq_one_letter_code
_entity_poly.pdbx_strand_id
1 'polypeptide(L)' 'MLVSDKVGLAGYVADNKLGWICSTNAASISGTINDIGTKHAAALNEMSACAPVKIKEDFNNTKLVSKYIHLYNKTISNG' A
#
# COMPACT_ATOMS: atom_id res chain seq x y z
N MET A 1 -2.51 0.54 8.87
CA MET A 1 -1.18 0.01 8.49
C MET A 1 -0.19 1.15 8.42
N LEU A 2 1.03 0.99 8.94
CA LEU A 2 2.11 1.98 8.85
C LEU A 2 3.26 1.37 8.06
N VAL A 3 3.72 2.04 7.00
CA VAL A 3 4.83 1.56 6.16
C VAL A 3 5.89 2.63 5.96
N SER A 4 7.14 2.20 5.73
CA SER A 4 8.24 3.11 5.42
C SER A 4 8.11 3.70 4.01
N ASP A 5 8.59 4.93 3.83
CA ASP A 5 8.83 5.56 2.53
C ASP A 5 9.89 4.86 1.65
N LYS A 6 10.58 3.83 2.15
CA LYS A 6 11.63 3.07 1.44
C LYS A 6 11.18 1.73 0.86
N VAL A 7 9.91 1.35 0.99
CA VAL A 7 9.40 0.10 0.42
C VAL A 7 8.64 0.33 -0.89
N GLY A 8 8.66 -0.65 -1.80
CA GLY A 8 8.00 -0.54 -3.10
C GLY A 8 6.48 -0.35 -3.06
N LEU A 9 5.85 -0.61 -1.90
CA LEU A 9 4.41 -0.40 -1.69
C LEU A 9 4.06 1.01 -1.17
N ALA A 10 5.03 1.85 -0.82
CA ALA A 10 4.76 3.14 -0.18
C ALA A 10 3.84 4.03 -1.02
N GLY A 11 4.11 4.14 -2.33
CA GLY A 11 3.25 4.87 -3.27
C GLY A 11 1.85 4.28 -3.33
N TYR A 12 1.74 2.96 -3.52
CA TYR A 12 0.45 2.27 -3.57
C TYR A 12 -0.41 2.51 -2.31
N VAL A 13 0.20 2.48 -1.12
CA VAL A 13 -0.49 2.71 0.16
C VAL A 13 -1.00 4.15 0.27
N ALA A 14 -0.17 5.13 -0.11
CA ALA A 14 -0.54 6.54 -0.09
C ALA A 14 -1.67 6.85 -1.09
N ASP A 15 -1.50 6.40 -2.35
CA ASP A 15 -2.44 6.69 -3.45
C ASP A 15 -3.83 6.08 -3.20
N ASN A 16 -3.88 4.92 -2.54
CA ASN A 16 -5.12 4.21 -2.25
C ASN A 16 -5.64 4.45 -0.82
N LYS A 17 -5.01 5.34 -0.04
CA LYS A 17 -5.38 5.66 1.36
C LYS A 17 -5.51 4.41 2.25
N LEU A 18 -4.57 3.47 2.12
CA LEU A 18 -4.61 2.17 2.80
C LEU A 18 -3.82 2.16 4.12
N GLY A 19 -3.28 3.31 4.51
CA GLY A 19 -2.46 3.45 5.70
C GLY A 19 -1.67 4.74 5.69
N TRP A 20 -0.62 4.76 6.51
CA TRP A 20 0.27 5.91 6.69
C TRP A 20 1.68 5.58 6.24
N ILE A 21 2.39 6.60 5.79
CA ILE A 21 3.79 6.52 5.38
C ILE A 21 4.62 7.28 6.41
N CYS A 22 5.75 6.71 6.83
CA CYS A 22 6.75 7.41 7.64
C CYS A 22 8.16 7.18 7.08
N SER A 23 9.10 8.05 7.45
CA SER A 23 10.51 7.76 7.22
C SER A 23 11.02 6.72 8.22
N THR A 24 12.20 6.17 7.97
CA THR A 24 12.81 5.11 8.81
C THR A 24 13.45 5.62 10.10
N ASN A 25 13.46 6.93 10.35
CA ASN A 25 14.03 7.50 11.58
C ASN A 25 13.01 7.47 12.74
N ALA A 26 13.52 7.35 13.97
CA ALA A 26 12.69 7.19 15.16
C ALA A 26 11.71 8.36 15.41
N ALA A 27 12.11 9.59 15.11
CA ALA A 27 11.26 10.77 15.29
C ALA A 27 10.04 10.76 14.34
N SER A 28 10.24 10.33 13.09
CA SER A 28 9.15 10.18 12.13
C SER A 28 8.19 9.06 12.57
N ILE A 29 8.72 7.91 12.99
CA ILE A 29 7.91 6.77 13.43
C ILE A 29 7.06 7.16 14.64
N SER A 30 7.67 7.72 15.68
CA SER A 30 6.96 8.10 16.91
C SER A 30 5.94 9.20 16.66
N GLY A 31 6.29 10.20 15.86
CA GLY A 31 5.39 11.27 15.43
C GLY A 31 4.15 10.72 14.72
N THR A 32 4.35 9.84 13.73
CA THR A 32 3.24 9.24 12.98
C THR A 32 2.37 8.33 13.85
N ILE A 33 2.95 7.52 14.75
CA ILE A 33 2.17 6.67 15.66
C ILE A 33 1.29 7.53 16.58
N ASN A 34 1.86 8.58 17.17
CA ASN A 34 1.12 9.48 18.06
C ASN A 34 0.01 10.22 17.31
N ASP A 35 0.28 10.70 16.09
CA ASP A 35 -0.71 11.38 15.26
C ASP A 35 -1.88 10.45 14.90
N ILE A 36 -1.59 9.20 14.53
CA ILE A 36 -2.62 8.18 14.26
C ILE A 36 -3.48 7.95 15.50
N GLY A 37 -2.85 7.69 16.65
CA GLY A 37 -3.56 7.35 17.89
C GLY A 37 -4.40 8.49 18.45
N THR A 38 -3.99 9.74 18.24
CA THR A 38 -4.66 10.92 18.83
C THR A 38 -5.65 11.59 17.89
N LYS A 39 -5.41 11.60 16.58
CA LYS A 39 -6.22 12.35 15.60
C LYS A 39 -6.96 11.48 14.61
N HIS A 40 -6.54 10.23 14.42
CA HIS A 40 -7.04 9.37 13.34
C HIS A 40 -7.53 8.01 13.80
N ALA A 41 -7.93 7.88 15.07
CA ALA A 41 -8.40 6.62 15.65
C ALA A 41 -9.57 5.98 14.87
N ALA A 42 -10.53 6.78 14.39
CA ALA A 42 -11.64 6.28 13.57
C ALA A 42 -11.15 5.74 12.21
N ALA A 43 -10.33 6.52 11.51
CA ALA A 43 -9.75 6.11 10.23
C ALA A 43 -8.85 4.87 10.37
N LEU A 44 -8.17 4.69 11.51
CA LEU A 44 -7.39 3.50 11.81
C LEU A 44 -8.25 2.24 11.82
N ASN A 45 -9.43 2.28 12.42
CA ASN A 45 -10.33 1.14 12.46
C ASN A 45 -10.86 0.79 11.06
N GLU A 46 -11.30 1.80 10.30
CA GLU A 46 -11.78 1.62 8.92
C GLU A 46 -10.69 1.04 8.01
N MET A 47 -9.50 1.64 8.01
CA MET A 47 -8.38 1.18 7.20
C MET A 47 -7.95 -0.23 7.59
N SER A 48 -7.97 -0.58 8.88
CA SER A 48 -7.58 -1.92 9.33
C SER A 48 -8.56 -3.00 8.84
N ALA A 49 -9.83 -2.67 8.64
CA ALA A 49 -10.82 -3.58 8.05
C ALA A 49 -10.71 -3.66 6.53
N CYS A 50 -10.57 -2.53 5.83
CA CYS A 50 -10.68 -2.48 4.37
C CYS A 50 -9.35 -2.69 3.63
N ALA A 51 -8.22 -2.24 4.17
CA ALA A 51 -6.94 -2.28 3.48
C ALA A 51 -6.46 -3.70 3.13
N PRO A 52 -6.55 -4.71 4.03
CA PRO A 52 -6.16 -6.07 3.69
C PRO A 52 -6.99 -6.65 2.55
N VAL A 53 -8.30 -6.35 2.52
CA VAL A 53 -9.21 -6.81 1.47
C VAL A 53 -8.81 -6.20 0.13
N LYS A 54 -8.59 -4.89 0.08
CA LYS A 54 -8.17 -4.21 -1.16
C LYS A 54 -6.83 -4.71 -1.69
N ILE A 55 -5.84 -4.89 -0.81
CA ILE A 55 -4.53 -5.44 -1.17
C ILE A 55 -4.70 -6.84 -1.76
N LYS A 56 -5.48 -7.71 -1.09
CA LYS A 56 -5.75 -9.06 -1.60
C LYS A 56 -6.45 -9.02 -2.95
N GLU A 57 -7.41 -8.12 -3.13
CA GLU A 57 -8.09 -7.95 -4.40
C GLU A 57 -7.16 -7.50 -5.52
N ASP A 58 -6.24 -6.56 -5.27
CA ASP A 58 -5.37 -5.98 -6.31
C ASP A 58 -4.15 -6.83 -6.65
N PHE A 59 -3.67 -7.60 -5.67
CA PHE A 59 -2.49 -8.46 -5.80
C PHE A 59 -2.84 -9.95 -5.75
N ASN A 60 -4.09 -10.34 -6.06
CA ASN A 60 -4.43 -11.76 -6.20
C ASN A 60 -3.72 -12.38 -7.40
N ASN A 61 -3.50 -13.69 -7.33
CA ASN A 61 -2.78 -14.46 -8.35
C ASN A 61 -3.35 -14.27 -9.75
N THR A 62 -4.68 -14.26 -9.89
CA THR A 62 -5.33 -14.10 -11.20
C THR A 62 -4.96 -12.76 -11.84
N LYS A 63 -5.08 -11.65 -11.09
CA LYS A 63 -4.71 -10.31 -11.60
C LYS A 63 -3.21 -10.22 -11.90
N LEU A 64 -2.36 -10.80 -11.05
CA LEU A 64 -0.92 -10.79 -11.26
C LEU A 64 -0.54 -11.56 -12.53
N VAL A 65 -1.08 -12.78 -12.71
CA VAL A 65 -0.85 -13.59 -13.91
C VAL A 65 -1.32 -12.87 -15.15
N SER A 66 -2.51 -12.26 -15.14
CA SER A 66 -3.01 -11.47 -16.28
C SER A 66 -2.10 -10.29 -16.62
N LYS A 67 -1.55 -9.59 -15.63
CA LYS A 67 -0.58 -8.49 -15.85
C LYS A 67 0.70 -9.00 -16.52
N TYR A 68 1.23 -10.13 -16.09
CA TYR A 68 2.43 -10.73 -16.70
C TYR A 68 2.16 -11.19 -18.14
N ILE A 69 1.04 -11.87 -18.40
CA ILE A 69 0.66 -12.29 -19.77
C ILE A 69 0.54 -11.06 -20.68
N HIS A 70 -0.14 -10.01 -20.21
CA HIS A 70 -0.27 -8.77 -20.98
C HIS A 70 1.08 -8.12 -21.28
N LEU A 71 1.98 -8.08 -20.29
CA LEU A 71 3.34 -7.57 -20.47
C LEU A 71 4.11 -8.36 -21.54
N TYR A 72 4.11 -9.69 -21.47
CA TYR A 72 4.80 -10.54 -22.45
C TYR A 72 4.22 -10.35 -23.85
N ASN A 73 2.90 -10.34 -24.00
CA ASN A 73 2.25 -10.11 -25.30
C ASN A 73 2.62 -8.74 -25.88
N LYS A 74 2.65 -7.68 -25.06
CA LYS A 74 3.05 -6.35 -25.51
C LYS A 74 4.50 -6.31 -25.98
N THR A 75 5.42 -6.98 -25.29
CA THR A 75 6.83 -6.99 -25.68
C THR A 75 7.05 -7.80 -26.96
N ILE A 76 6.37 -8.93 -27.12
CA ILE A 76 6.52 -9.80 -28.30
C ILE A 76 5.85 -9.17 -29.54
N SER A 77 4.68 -8.55 -29.39
CA SER A 77 3.96 -7.91 -30.51
C SER A 77 4.59 -6.61 -31.02
N ASN A 78 5.56 -6.03 -30.31
CA ASN A 78 6.29 -4.83 -30.72
C ASN A 78 7.73 -5.14 -31.19
N GLY A 79 8.04 -6.42 -31.43
CA GLY A 79 9.31 -6.90 -32.01
C GLY A 79 9.16 -7.30 -33.47
#